data_AF-P37852-F1
#
_entry.id   AF-P37852-F1
#
_cell.length_a   1.000
_cell.length_b   1.000
_cell.length_c   1.000
_cell.angle_alpha   90.00
_cell.angle_beta   90.00
_cell.angle_gamma   90.00
#
_symmetry.space_group_name_H-M   'P 1'
#
loop_
_entity.id
_entity.type
_entity.pdbx_description
1 polymer ?
#
loop_
_entity_poly.entity_id
_entity_poly.type
_entity_poly.pdbx_seq_one_letter_code
_entity_poly.pdbx_strand_id
1 'polypeptide(L)'
;KRLLQDLNIKINQVIPEGGSVQDLQNLPKAWFNLVPYREVGLMTAIYLEKNFGMPYISTTPMGIVDIAECIRQIQKHVNNLALNQTFNYESYIDQQTRFV
;
A
#
# COMPACT_ATOMS: atom_id res chain seq x y z
N LYS A 1 3.74 -2.96 8.50
CA LYS A 1 3.53 -4.41 8.22
C LYS A 1 2.19 -4.91 8.75
N ARG A 2 1.90 -4.76 10.06
CA ARG A 2 0.63 -5.17 10.69
C ARG A 2 -0.63 -4.72 9.94
N LEU A 3 -0.74 -3.43 9.60
CA LEU A 3 -1.88 -2.91 8.83
C LEU A 3 -2.17 -3.73 7.55
N LEU A 4 -1.14 -4.02 6.76
CA LEU A 4 -1.31 -4.80 5.52
C LEU A 4 -1.69 -6.26 5.82
N GLN A 5 -1.15 -6.84 6.88
CA GLN A 5 -1.49 -8.21 7.31
C GLN A 5 -2.96 -8.30 7.74
N ASP A 6 -3.45 -7.33 8.52
CA ASP A 6 -4.84 -7.28 8.99
C ASP A 6 -5.83 -7.10 7.80
N LEU A 7 -5.38 -6.46 6.71
CA LEU A 7 -6.13 -6.33 5.45
C LEU A 7 -5.97 -7.53 4.50
N ASN A 8 -5.28 -8.60 4.92
CA ASN A 8 -4.91 -9.77 4.10
C ASN A 8 -4.08 -9.44 2.85
N ILE A 9 -3.23 -8.40 2.91
CA ILE A 9 -2.34 -7.99 1.84
C ILE A 9 -0.93 -8.49 2.12
N LYS A 10 -0.43 -9.35 1.22
CA LYS A 10 0.94 -9.86 1.30
C LYS A 10 1.94 -8.80 0.84
N ILE A 11 3.00 -8.61 1.63
CA ILE A 11 4.13 -7.74 1.26
C ILE A 11 5.04 -8.51 0.31
N ASN A 12 5.26 -7.97 -0.88
CA ASN A 12 6.18 -8.54 -1.87
C ASN A 12 7.64 -8.23 -1.52
N GLN A 13 7.95 -6.94 -1.33
CA GLN A 13 9.29 -6.46 -0.99
C GLN A 13 9.19 -5.21 -0.09
N VAL A 14 10.22 -5.00 0.72
CA VAL A 14 10.44 -3.76 1.48
C VAL A 14 11.79 -3.21 1.07
N ILE A 15 11.83 -1.95 0.65
CA ILE A 15 13.04 -1.23 0.24
C ILE A 15 13.04 0.17 0.86
N PRO A 16 14.20 0.76 1.15
CA PRO A 16 15.55 0.18 0.99
C PRO A 16 15.95 -0.77 2.14
N GLU A 17 15.28 -0.70 3.28
CA GLU A 17 15.66 -1.44 4.49
C GLU A 17 15.47 -2.95 4.32
N GLY A 18 16.56 -3.71 4.46
CA GLY A 18 16.56 -5.18 4.38
C GLY A 18 16.40 -5.76 2.97
N GLY A 19 16.26 -4.92 1.94
CA GLY A 19 16.20 -5.36 0.55
C GLY A 19 17.59 -5.56 -0.05
N SER A 20 17.76 -6.61 -0.85
CA SER A 20 18.96 -6.77 -1.67
C SER A 20 18.77 -6.16 -3.06
N VAL A 21 19.87 -5.74 -3.70
CA VAL A 21 19.88 -5.34 -5.12
C VAL A 21 19.35 -6.48 -6.00
N GLN A 22 19.65 -7.74 -5.65
CA GLN A 22 19.15 -8.90 -6.40
C GLN A 22 17.62 -9.06 -6.30
N ASP A 23 16.99 -8.48 -5.28
CA ASP A 23 15.55 -8.54 -5.09
C ASP A 23 14.79 -7.47 -5.87
N LEU A 24 15.47 -6.43 -6.38
CA LEU A 24 14.82 -5.33 -7.11
C LEU A 24 14.08 -5.80 -8.36
N GLN A 25 14.56 -6.87 -9.00
CA GLN A 25 13.86 -7.50 -10.14
C GLN A 25 12.47 -8.04 -9.76
N ASN A 26 12.21 -8.28 -8.48
CA ASN A 26 10.93 -8.77 -7.98
C ASN A 26 9.92 -7.65 -7.71
N LEU A 27 10.31 -6.36 -7.76
CA LEU A 27 9.39 -5.25 -7.51
C LEU A 27 8.13 -5.28 -8.38
N PRO A 28 8.23 -5.53 -9.72
CA PRO A 28 7.05 -5.56 -10.60
C PRO A 28 6.07 -6.71 -10.34
N LYS A 29 6.39 -7.63 -9.43
CA LYS A 29 5.45 -8.69 -9.00
C LYS A 29 4.38 -8.18 -8.05
N ALA A 30 4.55 -6.98 -7.48
CA ALA A 30 3.55 -6.36 -6.61
C ALA A 30 2.42 -5.71 -7.41
N TRP A 31 1.25 -5.61 -6.78
CA TRP A 31 0.06 -4.98 -7.34
C TRP A 31 0.08 -3.46 -7.26
N PHE A 32 0.65 -2.92 -6.19
CA PHE A 32 0.81 -1.50 -5.94
C PHE A 32 1.96 -1.27 -4.98
N ASN A 33 2.41 -0.02 -4.87
CA ASN A 33 3.44 0.41 -3.94
C ASN A 33 2.85 1.23 -2.79
N LEU A 34 3.32 1.03 -1.56
CA LEU A 34 2.99 1.89 -0.42
C LEU A 34 4.22 2.69 -0.01
N VAL A 35 4.11 4.02 -0.04
CA VAL A 35 5.18 4.97 0.31
C VAL A 35 4.76 5.71 1.60
N PRO A 36 5.11 5.19 2.78
CA PRO A 36 4.67 5.77 4.05
C PRO A 36 5.36 7.10 4.39
N TYR A 37 6.45 7.46 3.70
CA TYR A 37 7.20 8.69 3.89
C TYR A 37 7.42 9.35 2.53
N ARG A 38 6.75 10.48 2.25
CA ARG A 38 6.81 11.13 0.93
C ARG A 38 8.22 11.60 0.57
N GLU A 39 9.01 11.94 1.57
CA GLU A 39 10.39 12.39 1.44
C GLU A 39 11.32 11.26 0.95
N VAL A 40 10.92 10.00 1.15
CA VAL A 40 11.75 8.83 0.84
C VAL A 40 10.96 7.82 0.01
N GLY A 41 11.38 7.61 -1.23
CA GLY A 41 10.83 6.57 -2.10
C GLY A 41 9.70 7.03 -3.03
N LEU A 42 9.17 8.25 -2.89
CA LEU A 42 8.17 8.79 -3.83
C LEU A 42 8.68 8.78 -5.28
N MET A 43 9.94 9.17 -5.50
CA MET A 43 10.56 9.12 -6.82
C MET A 43 10.61 7.69 -7.40
N THR A 44 10.88 6.70 -6.54
CA THR A 44 10.87 5.28 -6.94
C THR A 44 9.45 4.84 -7.30
N ALA A 45 8.45 5.23 -6.53
CA ALA A 45 7.06 4.89 -6.81
C ALA A 45 6.56 5.52 -8.12
N ILE A 46 6.89 6.79 -8.38
CA ILE A 46 6.60 7.46 -9.65
C ILE A 46 7.30 6.75 -10.82
N TYR A 47 8.56 6.34 -10.63
CA TYR A 47 9.29 5.57 -11.64
C TYR A 47 8.60 4.22 -11.92
N LEU A 48 8.18 3.50 -10.88
CA LEU A 48 7.51 2.21 -11.02
C LEU A 48 6.12 2.35 -11.66
N GLU A 49 5.38 3.41 -11.34
CA GLU A 49 4.12 3.75 -12.00
C GLU A 49 4.34 3.99 -13.50
N LYS A 50 5.32 4.84 -13.85
CA LYS A 50 5.60 5.20 -15.25
C LYS A 50 6.09 4.02 -16.09
N ASN A 51 6.96 3.17 -15.54
CA ASN A 51 7.64 2.12 -16.32
C ASN A 51 6.99 0.74 -16.21
N PHE A 52 6.28 0.46 -15.12
CA PHE A 52 5.66 -0.85 -14.86
C PHE A 52 4.13 -0.76 -14.66
N GLY A 53 3.53 0.43 -14.75
CA GLY A 53 2.10 0.62 -14.54
C GLY A 53 1.64 0.34 -13.11
N MET A 54 2.56 0.36 -12.14
CA MET A 54 2.27 0.03 -10.75
C MET A 54 1.74 1.27 -10.01
N PRO A 55 0.46 1.32 -9.62
CA PRO A 55 -0.04 2.45 -8.84
C PRO A 55 0.66 2.51 -7.48
N TYR A 56 0.64 3.69 -6.86
CA TYR A 56 1.20 3.88 -5.52
C TYR A 56 0.29 4.70 -4.61
N ILE A 57 0.47 4.48 -3.31
CA ILE A 57 -0.21 5.19 -2.23
C ILE A 57 0.88 5.94 -1.47
N SER A 58 0.77 7.26 -1.40
CA SER A 58 1.74 8.12 -0.70
C SER A 58 1.14 8.89 0.49
N THR A 59 -0.11 8.58 0.86
CA THR A 59 -0.71 9.05 2.10
C THR A 59 0.01 8.38 3.27
N THR A 60 0.70 9.18 4.07
CA THR A 60 1.39 8.72 5.27
C THR A 60 0.34 8.24 6.29
N PRO A 61 0.35 6.96 6.72
CA PRO A 61 -0.66 6.43 7.63
C PRO A 61 -0.38 6.87 9.08
N MET A 62 -0.55 8.18 9.35
CA MET A 62 -0.35 8.79 10.65
C MET A 62 -1.60 9.54 11.09
N GLY A 63 -2.12 9.21 12.27
CA GLY A 63 -3.40 9.75 12.73
C GLY A 63 -4.60 9.09 12.04
N ILE A 64 -5.76 9.24 12.66
CA ILE A 64 -6.98 8.50 12.28
C ILE A 64 -7.41 8.80 10.85
N VAL A 65 -7.41 10.07 10.47
CA VAL A 65 -7.90 10.52 9.16
C VAL A 65 -7.01 9.98 8.03
N ASP A 66 -5.70 10.13 8.15
CA ASP A 66 -4.77 9.69 7.09
C ASP A 66 -4.63 8.16 7.06
N ILE A 67 -4.78 7.47 8.21
CA ILE A 67 -4.89 6.00 8.23
C ILE A 67 -6.14 5.56 7.46
N ALA A 68 -7.30 6.17 7.73
CA ALA A 68 -8.54 5.85 7.03
C ALA A 68 -8.41 6.11 5.51
N GLU A 69 -7.84 7.24 5.13
CA GLU A 69 -7.61 7.60 3.73
C GLU A 69 -6.62 6.63 3.04
N CYS A 70 -5.52 6.28 3.71
CA CYS A 70 -4.59 5.26 3.20
C CYS A 70 -5.31 3.93 2.95
N ILE A 71 -6.16 3.47 3.87
CA ILE A 71 -6.89 2.20 3.74
C ILE A 71 -7.91 2.27 2.60
N ARG A 72 -8.62 3.40 2.43
CA ARG A 72 -9.56 3.59 1.32
C ARG A 72 -8.85 3.61 -0.03
N GLN A 73 -7.65 4.18 -0.12
CA GLN A 73 -6.84 4.10 -1.34
C GLN A 73 -6.38 2.66 -1.62
N ILE A 74 -5.96 1.92 -0.58
CA ILE A 74 -5.66 0.48 -0.70
C ILE A 74 -6.88 -0.27 -1.26
N GLN A 75 -8.06 -0.06 -0.68
CA GLN A 75 -9.31 -0.66 -1.14
C GLN A 75 -9.57 -0.39 -2.62
N LYS A 76 -9.41 0.86 -3.05
CA LYS A 76 -9.59 1.25 -4.45
C LYS A 76 -8.64 0.47 -5.38
N HIS A 77 -7.36 0.40 -5.06
CA HIS A 77 -6.40 -0.31 -5.91
C HIS A 77 -6.63 -1.83 -5.92
N VAL A 78 -6.96 -2.43 -4.79
CA VAL A 78 -7.28 -3.87 -4.71
C VAL A 78 -8.54 -4.18 -5.52
N ASN A 79 -9.60 -3.38 -5.39
CA ASN A 79 -10.85 -3.59 -6.13
C ASN A 79 -10.70 -3.37 -7.64
N ASN A 80 -9.81 -2.48 -8.08
CA ASN A 80 -9.53 -2.31 -9.50
C ASN A 80 -8.84 -3.53 -10.12
N LEU A 81 -8.16 -4.36 -9.31
CA LEU A 81 -7.46 -5.57 -9.76
C LEU A 81 -8.28 -6.84 -9.55
N ALA A 82 -9.20 -6.84 -8.58
CA ALA A 82 -10.05 -7.97 -8.29
C ALA A 82 -11.16 -8.11 -9.35
N LEU A 83 -11.17 -9.24 -10.06
CA LEU A 83 -12.16 -9.50 -11.12
C LEU A 83 -13.54 -9.90 -10.57
N ASN A 84 -13.57 -10.65 -9.47
CA ASN A 84 -14.78 -11.32 -8.97
C ASN A 84 -15.09 -11.03 -7.50
N GLN A 85 -14.37 -10.08 -6.89
CA GLN A 85 -14.51 -9.81 -5.46
C GLN A 85 -14.39 -8.31 -5.20
N THR A 86 -15.32 -7.79 -4.41
CA THR A 86 -15.24 -6.44 -3.87
C THR A 86 -14.81 -6.53 -2.42
N PHE A 87 -13.69 -5.87 -2.09
CA PHE A 87 -13.21 -5.70 -0.74
C PHE A 87 -13.79 -4.42 -0.14
N ASN A 88 -14.23 -4.51 1.10
CA ASN A 88 -14.67 -3.36 1.90
C ASN A 88 -13.96 -3.40 3.26
N TYR A 89 -13.15 -2.39 3.53
CA TYR A 89 -12.35 -2.23 4.75
C TYR A 89 -12.91 -1.18 5.71
N GLU A 90 -14.10 -0.63 5.44
CA GLU A 90 -14.68 0.42 6.29
C GLU A 90 -14.93 -0.09 7.72
N SER A 91 -15.34 -1.35 7.87
CA SER A 91 -15.50 -1.97 9.20
C SER A 91 -14.19 -2.02 10.00
N TYR A 92 -13.06 -2.23 9.32
CA TYR A 92 -11.74 -2.21 9.94
C TYR A 92 -11.36 -0.78 10.34
N ILE A 93 -11.61 0.20 9.47
CA ILE A 93 -11.40 1.63 9.79
C ILE A 93 -12.21 1.99 11.05
N ASP A 94 -13.51 1.69 11.08
CA ASP A 94 -14.39 1.96 12.22
C ASP A 94 -13.97 1.25 13.52
N GLN A 95 -13.31 0.11 13.44
CA GLN A 95 -12.77 -0.58 14.61
C GLN A 95 -11.52 0.13 15.15
N GLN A 96 -10.66 0.65 14.27
CA GLN A 96 -9.46 1.39 14.67
C GLN A 96 -9.78 2.76 15.27
N THR A 97 -10.89 3.38 14.88
CA THR A 97 -11.28 4.72 15.36
C THR A 97 -12.15 4.71 16.62
N ARG A 98 -12.77 3.58 16.96
CA ARG A 98 -13.80 3.49 18.01
C ARG A 98 -13.30 3.71 19.45
N PHE A 99 -11.99 3.70 19.67
CA PHE A 99 -11.39 3.79 21.01
C PHE A 99 -10.62 5.09 21.24
N VAL A 100 -10.93 6.13 20.47
CA VAL A 100 -10.33 7.47 20.61
C VAL A 100 -11.32 8.43 21.25
#